data_AF-B5RUG6-F1
#
_entry.id   AF-B5RUG6-F1
#
_cell.length_a   1.000
_cell.length_b   1.000
_cell.length_c   1.000
_cell.angle_alpha   90.00
_cell.angle_beta   90.00
_cell.angle_gamma   90.00
#
_symmetry.space_group_name_H-M   'P 1'
#
loop_
_entity.id
_entity.type
_entity.pdbx_description
1 polymer ?
#
loop_
_entity_poly.entity_id
_entity_poly.type
_entity_poly.pdbx_seq_one_letter_code
_entity_poly.pdbx_strand_id
1 'polypeptide(L)'
;MRPATRLLQRVPLIKFVGGPHQAPKNVSHAAKPHPFAPDGVLPGSAGSSSQSSYFNSNSIEPKEGEAFSRAALSPRFRYKGPSEAEIENICSGGATLIF
;
A
#
# COMPACT_ATOMS: atom_id res chain seq x y z
N MET A 1 -36.17 -3.62 -15.54
CA MET A 1 -35.16 -4.69 -15.76
C MET A 1 -34.92 -5.40 -14.43
N ARG A 2 -35.24 -6.69 -14.29
CA ARG A 2 -35.08 -7.45 -13.03
C ARG A 2 -33.74 -8.21 -13.05
N PRO A 3 -32.72 -7.83 -12.25
CA PRO A 3 -31.37 -8.39 -12.34
C PRO A 3 -31.21 -9.84 -11.83
N ALA A 4 -32.29 -10.50 -11.41
CA ALA A 4 -32.24 -11.77 -10.68
C ALA A 4 -32.34 -13.05 -11.54
N THR A 5 -32.65 -12.96 -12.85
CA THR A 5 -32.95 -14.15 -13.66
C THR A 5 -31.74 -15.04 -13.94
N ARG A 6 -30.51 -14.50 -13.91
CA ARG A 6 -29.29 -15.31 -14.13
C ARG A 6 -29.00 -16.34 -13.04
N LEU A 7 -29.49 -16.10 -11.81
CA LEU A 7 -29.29 -17.03 -10.69
C LEU A 7 -30.16 -18.29 -10.78
N LEU A 8 -31.23 -18.27 -11.59
CA LEU A 8 -32.12 -19.43 -11.77
C LEU A 8 -31.57 -20.46 -12.77
N GLN A 9 -30.55 -20.12 -13.55
CA GLN A 9 -30.01 -21.00 -14.60
C GLN A 9 -29.04 -22.07 -14.07
N ARG A 10 -28.61 -21.99 -12.80
CA ARG A 10 -27.65 -22.92 -12.20
C ARG A 10 -28.16 -23.41 -10.86
N VAL A 11 -28.11 -24.72 -10.64
CA VAL A 11 -28.38 -25.31 -9.31
C VAL A 11 -27.19 -24.97 -8.40
N PRO A 12 -27.39 -24.23 -7.30
CA PRO A 12 -26.29 -23.91 -6.39
C PRO A 12 -25.81 -25.19 -5.70
N LEU A 13 -24.54 -25.54 -5.89
CA LEU A 13 -23.93 -26.73 -5.28
C LEU A 13 -23.76 -26.59 -3.76
N ILE A 14 -23.71 -25.36 -3.25
CA ILE A 14 -23.64 -25.06 -1.82
C ILE A 14 -25.00 -24.58 -1.31
N LYS A 15 -25.48 -25.21 -0.24
CA LYS A 15 -26.61 -24.70 0.53
C LYS A 15 -26.06 -23.72 1.56
N PHE A 16 -26.43 -22.45 1.48
CA PHE A 16 -26.22 -21.53 2.59
C PHE A 16 -27.15 -21.97 3.72
N VAL A 17 -26.60 -22.71 4.68
CA VAL A 17 -27.30 -23.11 5.89
C VAL A 17 -27.18 -21.97 6.90
N GLY A 18 -28.32 -21.55 7.44
CA GLY A 18 -28.43 -20.34 8.26
C GLY A 18 -29.12 -19.23 7.47
N GLY A 19 -30.18 -18.67 8.05
CA GLY A 19 -30.80 -17.46 7.51
C GLY A 19 -29.83 -16.27 7.52
N PRO A 20 -30.28 -15.08 7.11
CA PRO A 20 -29.45 -13.87 7.12
C PRO A 20 -28.74 -13.71 8.47
N HIS A 21 -27.39 -13.65 8.45
CA HIS A 21 -26.62 -13.40 9.66
C HIS A 21 -27.06 -12.06 10.25
N GLN A 22 -27.45 -12.05 11.53
CA GLN A 22 -27.81 -10.83 12.23
C GLN A 22 -26.55 -9.98 12.38
N ALA A 23 -26.56 -8.78 11.78
CA ALA A 23 -25.49 -7.83 12.00
C ALA A 23 -25.37 -7.55 13.51
N PRO A 24 -24.15 -7.54 14.07
CA PRO A 24 -23.97 -7.31 15.50
C PRO A 24 -24.49 -5.91 15.85
N LYS A 25 -25.54 -5.87 16.67
CA LYS A 25 -26.27 -4.63 17.04
C LYS A 25 -25.39 -3.59 17.72
N ASN A 26 -24.32 -4.03 18.38
CA ASN A 26 -23.45 -3.20 19.20
C ASN A 26 -22.09 -2.88 18.53
N VAL A 27 -21.95 -3.07 17.22
CA VAL A 27 -20.74 -2.65 16.51
C VAL A 27 -20.91 -1.20 16.05
N SER A 28 -20.28 -0.29 16.77
CA SER A 28 -20.15 1.10 16.33
C SER A 28 -19.26 1.16 15.09
N HIS A 29 -19.82 1.65 13.99
CA HIS A 29 -19.13 1.95 12.73
C HIS A 29 -18.54 3.36 12.72
N ALA A 30 -18.58 4.06 13.86
CA ALA A 30 -17.90 5.34 14.00
C ALA A 30 -16.41 5.15 13.71
N ALA A 31 -15.80 6.09 12.99
CA ALA A 31 -14.35 6.09 12.82
C ALA A 31 -13.71 6.04 14.21
N LYS A 32 -12.75 5.14 14.40
CA LYS A 32 -12.00 5.00 15.65
C LYS A 32 -10.54 5.36 15.40
N PRO A 33 -9.87 6.01 16.37
CA PRO A 33 -8.44 6.24 16.25
C PRO A 33 -7.72 4.91 16.15
N HIS A 34 -6.64 4.88 15.36
CA HIS A 34 -5.78 3.71 15.28
C HIS A 34 -5.13 3.45 16.66
N PRO A 35 -5.01 2.20 17.12
CA PRO A 35 -4.44 1.89 18.44
C PRO A 35 -2.99 2.38 18.64
N PHE A 36 -2.25 2.59 17.55
CA PHE A 36 -0.89 3.14 17.54
C PHE A 36 -0.83 4.61 17.08
N ALA A 37 -1.96 5.33 17.02
CA ALA A 37 -1.90 6.76 16.79
C ALA A 37 -1.18 7.44 17.97
N PRO A 38 -0.23 8.36 17.73
CA PRO A 38 0.62 8.94 18.77
C PRO A 38 -0.19 9.58 19.91
N ASP A 39 -1.28 10.27 19.56
CA ASP A 39 -2.16 10.94 20.53
C ASP A 39 -3.54 10.25 20.66
N GLY A 40 -3.75 9.10 20.00
CA GLY A 40 -5.05 8.43 20.00
C GLY A 40 -6.20 9.25 19.40
N VAL A 41 -5.88 10.25 18.57
CA VAL A 41 -6.86 11.17 17.97
C VAL A 41 -7.24 10.73 16.56
N LEU A 42 -8.50 10.93 16.20
CA LEU A 42 -8.98 10.77 14.82
C LEU A 42 -8.49 11.92 13.94
N PRO A 43 -7.91 11.66 12.75
CA PRO A 43 -7.51 12.73 11.85
C PRO A 43 -8.74 13.57 11.44
N GLY A 44 -8.70 14.88 11.69
CA GLY A 44 -9.77 15.83 11.34
C GLY A 44 -10.85 16.07 12.41
N SER A 45 -10.74 15.48 13.61
CA SER A 45 -11.60 15.82 14.76
C SER A 45 -11.28 17.22 15.34
N ALA A 46 -12.17 17.83 16.12
CA ALA A 46 -11.98 19.15 16.74
C ALA A 46 -10.79 19.22 17.74
N GLY A 47 -10.21 18.07 18.12
CA GLY A 47 -8.94 17.96 18.85
C GLY A 47 -7.76 17.45 18.01
N SER A 48 -8.00 17.14 16.74
CA SER A 48 -6.95 16.92 15.74
C SER A 48 -6.39 18.29 15.42
N SER A 49 -5.41 18.74 16.20
CA SER A 49 -4.61 19.87 15.79
C SER A 49 -4.16 19.60 14.35
N SER A 50 -4.52 20.52 13.45
CA SER A 50 -4.20 20.46 12.02
C SER A 50 -2.68 20.42 11.75
N GLN A 51 -1.85 20.44 12.79
CA GLN A 51 -0.43 20.20 12.80
C GLN A 51 -0.03 19.66 14.19
N SER A 52 -0.23 18.38 14.49
CA SER A 52 0.78 17.73 15.34
C SER A 52 1.99 17.57 14.43
N SER A 53 2.85 18.58 14.40
CA SER A 53 4.13 18.52 13.71
C SER A 53 4.91 17.42 14.38
N TYR A 54 4.84 16.21 13.80
CA TYR A 54 5.61 15.05 14.22
C TYR A 54 7.06 15.49 14.39
N PHE A 55 7.48 15.62 15.65
CA PHE A 55 8.82 16.00 16.00
C PHE A 55 9.57 14.72 16.34
N ASN A 56 10.36 14.25 15.39
CA ASN A 56 11.30 13.17 15.64
C ASN A 56 12.44 13.73 16.50
N SER A 57 12.55 13.28 17.75
CA SER A 57 13.65 13.65 18.65
C SER A 57 14.97 12.97 18.31
N ASN A 58 14.97 12.02 17.37
CA ASN A 58 16.19 11.38 16.91
C ASN A 58 17.04 12.37 16.10
N SER A 59 18.36 12.23 16.23
CA SER A 59 19.30 12.98 15.40
C SER A 59 18.98 12.77 13.92
N ILE A 60 18.97 13.87 13.17
CA ILE A 60 18.84 13.88 11.71
C ILE A 60 20.16 13.44 11.06
N GLU A 61 21.26 13.36 11.81
CA GLU A 61 22.53 12.89 11.28
C GLU A 61 22.57 11.35 11.24
N PRO A 62 23.14 10.75 10.19
CA PRO A 62 23.28 9.31 10.13
C PRO A 62 24.34 8.86 11.15
N LYS A 63 24.13 7.71 11.79
CA LYS A 63 25.14 7.15 12.68
C LYS A 63 26.36 6.69 11.89
N GLU A 64 27.47 6.43 12.57
CA GLU A 64 28.67 5.89 11.95
C GLU A 64 28.36 4.59 11.19
N GLY A 65 28.65 4.57 9.87
CA GLY A 65 28.33 3.45 8.99
C GLY A 65 26.92 3.46 8.37
N GLU A 66 26.06 4.40 8.75
CA GLU A 66 24.75 4.61 8.12
C GLU A 66 24.83 5.69 7.06
N ALA A 67 24.01 5.58 6.02
CA ALA A 67 23.90 6.59 4.97
C ALA A 67 22.43 6.73 4.54
N PHE A 68 21.93 7.97 4.49
CA PHE A 68 20.55 8.22 4.05
C PHE A 68 20.33 7.97 2.57
N SER A 69 21.38 8.20 1.77
CA SER A 69 21.30 8.05 0.32
C SER A 69 22.24 6.94 -0.16
N ARG A 70 21.77 6.17 -1.14
CA ARG A 70 22.58 5.16 -1.83
C ARG A 70 23.78 5.77 -2.55
N ALA A 71 23.70 7.06 -2.91
CA ALA A 71 24.81 7.81 -3.49
C ALA A 71 26.00 7.92 -2.53
N ALA A 72 25.76 8.00 -1.22
CA ALA A 72 26.81 8.00 -0.20
C ALA A 72 27.39 6.60 0.09
N LEU A 73 26.80 5.53 -0.44
CA LEU A 73 27.34 4.17 -0.34
C LEU A 73 28.33 3.85 -1.46
N SER A 74 29.04 2.72 -1.33
CA SER A 74 29.99 2.25 -2.33
C SER A 74 29.31 1.99 -3.69
N PRO A 75 30.05 2.03 -4.81
CA PRO A 75 29.48 1.92 -6.16
C PRO A 75 28.64 0.65 -6.40
N ARG A 76 28.88 -0.41 -5.63
CA ARG A 76 28.12 -1.67 -5.68
C ARG A 76 26.64 -1.48 -5.31
N PHE A 77 26.33 -0.54 -4.41
CA PHE A 77 24.96 -0.29 -3.93
C PHE A 77 24.25 0.85 -4.67
N ARG A 78 24.93 1.48 -5.63
CA ARG A 78 24.34 2.54 -6.46
C ARG A 78 23.55 1.93 -7.61
N TYR A 79 22.52 2.64 -8.07
CA TYR A 79 21.83 2.26 -9.30
C TYR A 79 22.80 2.43 -10.47
N LYS A 80 22.88 1.41 -11.32
CA LYS A 80 23.56 1.52 -12.61
C LYS A 80 22.53 2.00 -13.62
N GLY A 81 22.88 3.04 -14.38
CA GLY A 81 22.12 3.36 -15.59
C GLY A 81 22.29 2.23 -16.61
N PRO A 82 21.29 1.96 -17.46
CA PRO A 82 21.46 1.04 -18.58
C PRO A 82 22.58 1.55 -19.50
N SER A 83 23.43 0.64 -19.95
CA SER A 83 24.42 0.91 -20.98
C SER A 83 23.76 1.24 -22.33
N GLU A 84 24.47 1.91 -23.24
CA GLU A 84 23.94 2.29 -24.56
C GLU A 84 23.37 1.08 -25.32
N ALA A 85 24.05 -0.07 -25.28
CA ALA A 85 23.56 -1.31 -25.88
C ALA A 85 22.28 -1.84 -25.19
N GLU A 86 22.16 -1.72 -23.87
CA GLU A 86 20.94 -2.09 -23.15
C GLU A 86 19.79 -1.14 -23.50
N ILE A 87 20.06 0.16 -23.66
CA ILE A 87 19.08 1.15 -24.09
C ILE A 87 18.57 0.81 -25.49
N GLU A 88 19.48 0.55 -26.44
CA GLU A 88 19.13 0.15 -27.80
C GLU A 88 18.32 -1.16 -27.84
N ASN A 89 18.68 -2.15 -27.02
CA ASN A 89 17.92 -3.40 -26.89
C ASN A 89 16.53 -3.18 -26.30
N ILE A 90 16.39 -2.32 -25.28
CA ILE A 90 15.08 -1.96 -24.72
C ILE A 90 14.23 -1.24 -25.78
N CYS A 91 14.82 -0.26 -26.48
CA CYS A 91 14.12 0.53 -27.50
C CYS A 91 13.76 -0.28 -28.74
N SER A 92 14.60 -1.22 -29.16
CA SER A 92 14.33 -2.15 -30.27
C SER A 92 13.38 -3.28 -29.89
N GLY A 93 12.96 -3.37 -28.62
CA GLY A 93 12.04 -4.41 -28.13
C GLY A 93 12.70 -5.78 -27.89
N GLY A 94 14.03 -5.84 -27.87
CA GLY A 94 14.80 -7.05 -27.54
C GLY A 94 14.69 -8.17 -28.57
N ALA A 95 14.09 -7.91 -29.73
CA ALA A 95 13.83 -8.89 -30.78
C ALA A 95 14.79 -8.70 -31.97
N THR A 96 16.07 -8.41 -31.71
CA THR A 96 17.07 -8.37 -32.77
C THR A 96 17.33 -9.81 -33.24
N LEU A 97 17.00 -10.09 -34.50
CA LEU A 97 17.28 -11.38 -35.12
C LEU A 97 18.78 -11.45 -35.41
N ILE A 98 19.48 -12.33 -34.71
CA ILE A 98 20.85 -12.71 -35.07
C ILE A 98 20.72 -13.78 -36.17
N PHE A 99 21.02 -13.40 -37.41
CA PHE A 99 21.12 -14.31 -38.55
C PHE A 99 22.57 -14.72 -38.77
#